data_AF-A0A6I2M2B7-F1
#
_entry.id   AF-A0A6I2M2B7-F1
#
_cell.length_a   1.000
_cell.length_b   1.000
_cell.length_c   1.000
_cell.angle_alpha   90.00
_cell.angle_beta   90.00
_cell.angle_gamma   90.00
#
_symmetry.space_group_name_H-M   'P 1'
#
loop_
_entity.id
_entity.type
_entity.pdbx_description
1 polymer ?
#
loop_
_entity_poly.entity_id
_entity_poly.type
_entity_poly.pdbx_seq_one_letter_code
_entity_poly.pdbx_strand_id
1 'polypeptide(L)'
;MPMACRSPTSWWMASGRCATATWSSQMRPHFRPVARPRARRFGTGSKPRAISRPCRAAERPGPRPLPGKAPRHRRCHQEGFALTIDRRRFLTSTGTALVAGAMTGQHAWSQQSAPATGEDFVIETVTGPLDPAEVDWALAHEHLHGDFSGSNPRMWRSLPEGEEEPVYGDLDWTVVTGAAINAVNEVKAYGVNLIVDYSPSGVGRNSRMLREVSRRTGVAIVAASGLYRTAWGIPAELADYDSDQLAAHFVRELTQGTEGTSIRAGFIKLSVGNDGPLPHDEVVYRGAARASNETGSTIGIHAIMPDAFRAAARILEDEQLDFSRFIWAHAGRDGTVDFEVFREFADRGVYISFDGVTHRGTPTDEQLLDLIGQFLEADLGHRILISADATIAAHPPAAQYASDIRYPYRFFKPQLEERHGGEVARMILRDNVVQAYRRGDRIG
;
A
#
# COMPACT_ATOMS: atom_id res chain seq x y z
N MET A 1 -5.84 -43.42 -39.57
CA MET A 1 -7.30 -43.65 -39.59
C MET A 1 -7.78 -43.78 -38.16
N PRO A 2 -8.86 -43.10 -37.75
CA PRO A 2 -9.29 -43.05 -36.36
C PRO A 2 -10.33 -44.13 -36.03
N MET A 3 -10.40 -44.54 -34.77
CA MET A 3 -11.65 -45.02 -34.18
C MET A 3 -11.63 -44.79 -32.67
N ALA A 4 -12.62 -44.05 -32.18
CA ALA A 4 -12.95 -43.95 -30.77
C ALA A 4 -14.27 -44.68 -30.52
N CYS A 5 -14.41 -45.40 -29.40
CA CYS A 5 -15.59 -45.31 -28.55
C CYS A 5 -15.50 -46.15 -27.25
N ARG A 6 -15.76 -45.46 -26.14
CA ARG A 6 -16.74 -45.79 -25.07
C ARG A 6 -16.67 -47.14 -24.35
N SER A 7 -16.57 -47.04 -23.02
CA SER A 7 -17.09 -47.99 -22.04
C SER A 7 -18.64 -48.08 -22.09
N PRO A 8 -19.25 -49.06 -21.39
CA PRO A 8 -19.87 -48.68 -20.11
C PRO A 8 -19.91 -49.79 -19.01
N THR A 9 -20.09 -49.37 -17.75
CA THR A 9 -20.92 -49.96 -16.65
C THR A 9 -20.95 -51.48 -16.34
N SER A 10 -21.05 -52.00 -15.10
CA SER A 10 -21.09 -51.41 -13.73
C SER A 10 -21.39 -52.47 -12.64
N TRP A 11 -21.20 -52.09 -11.35
CA TRP A 11 -21.83 -52.62 -10.11
C TRP A 11 -21.61 -54.09 -9.66
N TRP A 12 -21.04 -54.24 -8.46
CA TRP A 12 -21.53 -55.15 -7.40
C TRP A 12 -21.28 -54.53 -6.02
N MET A 13 -22.15 -54.83 -5.04
CA MET A 13 -22.11 -54.28 -3.67
C MET A 13 -21.23 -55.11 -2.73
N ALA A 14 -20.63 -54.47 -1.72
CA ALA A 14 -20.36 -55.10 -0.43
C ALA A 14 -20.30 -54.08 0.72
N SER A 15 -21.02 -54.34 1.80
CA SER A 15 -21.06 -53.56 3.04
C SER A 15 -19.92 -53.94 4.00
N GLY A 16 -19.36 -52.98 4.74
CA GLY A 16 -18.43 -53.27 5.85
C GLY A 16 -18.35 -52.12 6.86
N ARG A 17 -18.71 -52.39 8.13
CA ARG A 17 -18.62 -51.40 9.22
C ARG A 17 -17.17 -51.34 9.71
N CYS A 18 -16.61 -50.14 9.89
CA CYS A 18 -15.28 -50.01 10.50
C CYS A 18 -15.41 -50.00 12.02
N ALA A 19 -14.82 -51.00 12.69
CA ALA A 19 -14.72 -51.08 14.14
C ALA A 19 -13.40 -50.47 14.62
N THR A 20 -13.40 -49.98 15.85
CA THR A 20 -12.23 -49.43 16.56
C THR A 20 -11.17 -50.49 16.83
N ALA A 21 -9.90 -50.18 16.57
CA ALA A 21 -8.76 -50.91 17.15
C ALA A 21 -7.58 -49.95 17.42
N THR A 22 -7.30 -49.73 18.70
CA THR A 22 -6.03 -49.19 19.20
C THR A 22 -4.90 -50.18 18.93
N TRP A 23 -3.73 -49.73 18.50
CA TRP A 23 -2.48 -50.45 18.75
C TRP A 23 -1.32 -49.50 19.03
N SER A 24 -0.32 -50.03 19.73
CA SER A 24 0.69 -49.28 20.47
C SER A 24 2.09 -49.42 19.88
N SER A 25 3.02 -48.65 20.48
CA SER A 25 4.47 -48.88 20.55
C SER A 25 5.40 -48.24 19.50
N GLN A 26 6.27 -47.38 20.04
CA GLN A 26 7.72 -47.33 19.82
C GLN A 26 8.27 -47.30 18.38
N MET A 27 8.69 -46.09 17.95
CA MET A 27 10.09 -45.88 17.52
C MET A 27 10.56 -44.48 17.94
N ARG A 28 11.77 -44.40 18.52
CA ARG A 28 12.50 -43.13 18.75
C ARG A 28 13.69 -43.07 17.79
N PRO A 29 13.89 -41.97 17.04
CA PRO A 29 15.19 -41.63 16.47
C PRO A 29 16.03 -40.84 17.47
N HIS A 30 17.35 -41.08 17.50
CA HIS A 30 18.28 -40.35 18.35
C HIS A 30 18.60 -38.95 17.78
N PHE A 31 18.37 -37.90 18.57
CA PHE A 31 19.03 -36.61 18.37
C PHE A 31 20.25 -36.48 19.29
N ARG A 32 21.43 -36.27 18.70
CA ARG A 32 22.64 -35.82 19.41
C ARG A 32 22.57 -34.30 19.60
N PRO A 33 22.73 -33.76 20.82
CA PRO A 33 22.82 -32.31 21.01
C PRO A 33 24.19 -31.80 20.55
N VAL A 34 24.20 -30.82 19.63
CA VAL A 34 25.41 -30.06 19.28
C VAL A 34 25.71 -29.04 20.39
N ALA A 35 26.98 -28.91 20.76
CA ALA A 35 27.40 -28.14 21.92
C ALA A 35 27.28 -26.62 21.71
N ARG A 36 26.75 -25.90 22.71
CA ARG A 36 26.80 -24.43 22.78
C ARG A 36 28.24 -23.95 23.02
N PRO A 37 28.71 -22.86 22.36
CA PRO A 37 29.97 -22.21 22.70
C PRO A 37 29.95 -21.67 24.15
N ARG A 38 31.04 -21.89 24.89
CA ARG A 38 31.18 -21.39 26.27
C ARG A 38 31.50 -19.90 26.28
N ALA A 39 30.71 -19.11 27.00
CA ALA A 39 31.07 -17.74 27.35
C ALA A 39 32.37 -17.72 28.19
N ARG A 40 33.35 -16.91 27.78
CA ARG A 40 34.57 -16.69 28.57
C ARG A 40 34.29 -15.71 29.70
N ARG A 41 34.30 -16.19 30.95
CA ARG A 41 34.46 -15.32 32.13
C ARG A 41 35.91 -14.83 32.19
N PHE A 42 36.10 -13.52 32.26
CA PHE A 42 37.30 -12.92 32.85
C PHE A 42 36.95 -12.36 34.23
N GLY A 43 37.77 -12.65 35.22
CA GLY A 43 37.59 -12.20 36.61
C GLY A 43 38.55 -11.08 36.98
N THR A 44 38.00 -10.05 37.63
CA THR A 44 38.59 -9.28 38.75
C THR A 44 40.06 -8.82 38.66
N GLY A 45 40.29 -7.51 38.56
CA GLY A 45 41.60 -6.91 38.87
C GLY A 45 41.65 -5.37 38.83
N SER A 46 41.79 -4.74 40.00
CA SER A 46 42.34 -3.38 40.26
C SER A 46 41.80 -2.14 39.51
N LYS A 47 41.23 -1.19 40.28
CA LYS A 47 41.15 0.25 39.94
C LYS A 47 42.56 0.88 39.91
N PRO A 48 42.72 2.01 39.21
CA PRO A 48 43.34 3.17 39.89
C PRO A 48 42.58 4.50 39.73
N ARG A 49 42.67 5.24 40.85
CA ARG A 49 42.34 6.63 41.19
C ARG A 49 42.15 7.66 40.06
N ALA A 50 41.16 8.52 40.27
CA ALA A 50 41.04 9.83 39.66
C ALA A 50 42.18 10.79 40.08
N ILE A 51 42.54 11.71 39.18
CA ILE A 51 43.25 12.96 39.49
C ILE A 51 42.29 14.12 39.21
N SER A 52 42.38 15.17 40.02
CA SER A 52 41.36 16.22 40.13
C SER A 52 42.00 17.61 40.24
N ARG A 53 41.14 18.63 40.07
CA ARG A 53 41.31 20.06 40.43
C ARG A 53 41.97 20.97 39.36
N PRO A 54 41.77 22.31 39.44
CA PRO A 54 40.45 22.97 39.52
C PRO A 54 40.39 24.31 38.74
N CYS A 55 39.22 24.95 38.67
CA CYS A 55 39.18 26.41 38.79
C CYS A 55 37.90 26.91 39.48
N ARG A 56 38.07 27.59 40.61
CA ARG A 56 37.13 28.54 41.25
C ARG A 56 37.68 29.96 40.96
N ALA A 57 37.01 31.09 41.11
CA ALA A 57 35.69 31.46 41.63
C ALA A 57 35.28 32.82 41.02
N ALA A 58 34.00 33.20 41.11
CA ALA A 58 33.58 34.54 41.53
C ALA A 58 32.05 34.60 41.80
N GLU A 59 31.65 34.46 43.07
CA GLU A 59 30.36 34.98 43.56
C GLU A 59 30.63 36.25 44.38
N ARG A 60 29.68 37.20 44.44
CA ARG A 60 29.19 37.87 45.67
C ARG A 60 28.06 38.90 45.36
N PRO A 61 27.21 39.31 46.34
CA PRO A 61 25.76 39.11 46.16
C PRO A 61 24.81 40.21 46.70
N GLY A 62 23.49 40.00 46.48
CA GLY A 62 22.39 40.46 47.36
C GLY A 62 21.50 41.58 46.82
N PRO A 63 20.30 41.85 47.42
CA PRO A 63 19.66 41.15 48.54
C PRO A 63 18.19 40.65 48.27
N ARG A 64 17.65 39.88 49.22
CA ARG A 64 16.20 39.62 49.49
C ARG A 64 15.86 40.32 50.84
N PRO A 65 14.59 40.60 51.25
CA PRO A 65 13.37 39.75 51.14
C PRO A 65 12.09 40.58 50.76
N LEU A 66 10.80 40.32 51.08
CA LEU A 66 10.03 39.32 51.88
C LEU A 66 8.69 38.98 51.11
N PRO A 67 7.54 38.49 51.66
CA PRO A 67 6.57 37.68 50.89
C PRO A 67 5.09 38.15 50.86
N GLY A 68 4.25 37.51 50.02
CA GLY A 68 2.78 37.62 50.16
C GLY A 68 1.90 36.82 49.19
N LYS A 69 1.19 35.81 49.73
CA LYS A 69 -0.08 35.19 49.27
C LYS A 69 -0.10 34.34 47.97
N ALA A 70 -0.74 33.17 48.08
CA ALA A 70 -1.11 32.27 46.99
C ALA A 70 -2.62 32.34 46.67
N PRO A 71 -3.02 31.96 45.45
CA PRO A 71 -4.20 31.10 45.24
C PRO A 71 -3.90 29.94 44.27
N ARG A 72 -4.18 28.68 44.65
CA ARG A 72 -5.43 27.91 44.40
C ARG A 72 -5.72 27.57 42.92
N HIS A 73 -5.85 26.26 42.67
CA HIS A 73 -6.24 25.63 41.40
C HIS A 73 -7.51 26.22 40.76
N ARG A 74 -7.56 26.18 39.42
CA ARG A 74 -8.81 26.04 38.67
C ARG A 74 -8.72 24.83 37.73
N ARG A 75 -9.77 24.02 37.70
CA ARG A 75 -10.00 23.00 36.67
C ARG A 75 -10.45 23.70 35.39
N CYS A 76 -10.02 23.19 34.24
CA CYS A 76 -10.63 23.54 32.96
C CYS A 76 -11.95 22.76 32.84
N HIS A 77 -13.07 23.46 32.64
CA HIS A 77 -14.35 22.83 32.33
C HIS A 77 -14.53 22.79 30.81
N GLN A 78 -15.05 21.67 30.31
CA GLN A 78 -15.57 21.58 28.95
C GLN A 78 -16.89 22.34 28.89
N GLU A 79 -17.07 23.15 27.84
CA GLU A 79 -18.39 23.61 27.40
C GLU A 79 -18.55 23.22 25.92
N GLY A 80 -19.60 22.46 25.63
CA GLY A 80 -19.92 22.01 24.28
C GLY A 80 -20.80 23.02 23.55
N PHE A 81 -20.49 23.30 22.28
CA PHE A 81 -21.37 24.07 21.41
C PHE A 81 -22.52 23.19 20.89
N ALA A 82 -23.73 23.46 21.37
CA ALA A 82 -24.96 23.01 20.72
C ALA A 82 -25.48 24.14 19.82
N LEU A 83 -25.61 23.88 18.52
CA LEU A 83 -26.21 24.81 17.57
C LEU A 83 -27.72 24.52 17.45
N THR A 84 -28.53 25.42 18.02
CA THR A 84 -30.00 25.34 17.94
C THR A 84 -30.49 25.93 16.61
N ILE A 85 -31.26 25.15 15.85
CA ILE A 85 -31.90 25.61 14.61
C ILE A 85 -33.16 26.41 14.94
N ASP A 86 -33.22 27.68 14.58
CA ASP A 86 -34.45 28.49 14.67
C ASP A 86 -35.26 28.42 13.36
N ARG A 87 -36.53 28.01 13.47
CA ARG A 87 -37.49 27.89 12.37
C ARG A 87 -38.34 29.16 12.25
N ARG A 88 -37.79 30.27 11.74
CA ARG A 88 -38.60 31.43 11.27
C ARG A 88 -37.84 32.45 10.42
N ARG A 89 -37.60 32.12 9.14
CA ARG A 89 -37.47 33.11 8.05
C ARG A 89 -37.78 32.47 6.70
N PHE A 90 -39.00 32.70 6.22
CA PHE A 90 -39.50 32.23 4.93
C PHE A 90 -40.40 33.35 4.36
N LEU A 91 -40.26 33.65 3.06
CA LEU A 91 -40.89 34.79 2.34
C LEU A 91 -40.34 36.18 2.79
N THR A 92 -40.14 37.18 1.93
CA THR A 92 -40.71 37.43 0.59
C THR A 92 -39.82 38.39 -0.23
N SER A 93 -39.52 38.08 -1.50
CA SER A 93 -39.46 39.08 -2.60
C SER A 93 -39.15 38.45 -3.97
N THR A 94 -40.20 38.27 -4.78
CA THR A 94 -40.11 38.37 -6.26
C THR A 94 -39.62 39.78 -6.65
N GLY A 95 -38.90 40.03 -7.76
CA GLY A 95 -38.39 39.15 -8.81
C GLY A 95 -38.32 39.93 -10.13
N THR A 96 -37.30 39.70 -10.96
CA THR A 96 -37.27 40.12 -12.38
C THR A 96 -36.45 39.10 -13.18
N ALA A 97 -37.01 38.58 -14.27
CA ALA A 97 -36.32 37.61 -15.12
C ALA A 97 -35.43 38.33 -16.16
N LEU A 98 -34.22 37.81 -16.36
CA LEU A 98 -33.45 37.99 -17.58
C LEU A 98 -33.18 36.60 -18.17
N VAL A 99 -33.75 36.34 -19.34
CA VAL A 99 -33.51 35.11 -20.09
C VAL A 99 -32.17 35.25 -20.80
N ALA A 100 -31.11 34.73 -20.20
CA ALA A 100 -29.86 34.45 -20.90
C ALA A 100 -29.95 33.03 -21.48
N GLY A 101 -29.83 32.92 -22.81
CA GLY A 101 -29.99 31.67 -23.53
C GLY A 101 -28.87 30.66 -23.29
N ALA A 102 -29.22 29.39 -23.49
CA ALA A 102 -28.37 28.21 -23.37
C ALA A 102 -26.91 28.37 -23.85
N MET A 103 -25.99 27.92 -23.00
CA MET A 103 -24.82 27.13 -23.38
C MET A 103 -24.71 25.98 -22.36
N THR A 104 -25.57 24.96 -22.49
CA THR A 104 -25.29 23.66 -21.88
C THR A 104 -24.10 23.06 -22.62
N GLY A 105 -22.90 23.33 -22.11
CA GLY A 105 -21.67 22.72 -22.56
C GLY A 105 -21.67 21.22 -22.26
N GLN A 106 -22.42 20.46 -23.05
CA GLN A 106 -22.12 19.06 -23.28
C GLN A 106 -20.77 19.03 -24.01
N HIS A 107 -19.69 19.10 -23.23
CA HIS A 107 -18.39 18.65 -23.67
C HIS A 107 -18.50 17.15 -23.86
N ALA A 108 -19.02 16.76 -25.03
CA ALA A 108 -18.90 15.42 -25.55
C ALA A 108 -17.40 15.14 -25.62
N TRP A 109 -16.92 14.42 -24.62
CA TRP A 109 -15.58 13.86 -24.58
C TRP A 109 -15.27 13.28 -25.96
N SER A 110 -14.21 13.76 -26.59
CA SER A 110 -13.70 13.10 -27.79
C SER A 110 -13.37 11.68 -27.36
N GLN A 111 -14.08 10.70 -27.93
CA GLN A 111 -13.75 9.29 -27.71
C GLN A 111 -12.41 8.99 -28.40
N GLN A 112 -11.31 9.39 -27.73
CA GLN A 112 -10.16 8.51 -27.63
C GLN A 112 -10.64 7.33 -26.80
N SER A 113 -11.22 6.35 -27.51
CA SER A 113 -11.74 5.13 -26.94
C SER A 113 -10.72 4.56 -25.96
N ALA A 114 -11.18 4.10 -24.79
CA ALA A 114 -10.39 3.15 -24.01
C ALA A 114 -9.88 2.06 -24.98
N PRO A 115 -8.58 1.71 -24.93
CA PRO A 115 -7.97 0.87 -25.95
C PRO A 115 -8.77 -0.42 -26.12
N ALA A 116 -8.97 -0.81 -27.37
CA ALA A 116 -9.96 -1.80 -27.74
C ALA A 116 -9.73 -3.12 -26.99
N THR A 117 -10.82 -3.77 -26.59
CA THR A 117 -10.81 -5.08 -25.93
C THR A 117 -10.15 -6.14 -26.82
N GLY A 118 -8.84 -6.31 -26.65
CA GLY A 118 -7.97 -7.08 -27.54
C GLY A 118 -6.50 -6.68 -27.41
N GLU A 119 -6.07 -6.28 -26.21
CA GLU A 119 -4.66 -5.96 -25.92
C GLU A 119 -3.92 -7.23 -25.54
N ASP A 120 -2.68 -7.41 -26.03
CA ASP A 120 -1.90 -8.64 -25.87
C ASP A 120 -1.37 -8.89 -24.44
N PHE A 121 -1.66 -7.97 -23.50
CA PHE A 121 -1.18 -8.02 -22.12
C PHE A 121 -2.07 -8.81 -21.16
N VAL A 122 -1.51 -9.11 -19.99
CA VAL A 122 -2.22 -9.72 -18.85
C VAL A 122 -2.00 -8.91 -17.58
N ILE A 123 -2.82 -9.15 -16.56
CA ILE A 123 -2.52 -8.72 -15.19
C ILE A 123 -1.97 -9.94 -14.44
N GLU A 124 -0.72 -9.92 -13.98
CA GLU A 124 -0.14 -11.05 -13.25
C GLU A 124 -0.62 -11.04 -11.79
N THR A 125 -1.36 -12.09 -11.38
CA THR A 125 -1.95 -12.23 -10.05
C THR A 125 -1.33 -13.39 -9.28
N VAL A 126 -1.55 -13.44 -7.96
CA VAL A 126 -1.08 -14.55 -7.11
C VAL A 126 -1.66 -15.92 -7.47
N THR A 127 -2.71 -15.96 -8.29
CA THR A 127 -3.31 -17.17 -8.87
C THR A 127 -2.91 -17.43 -10.32
N GLY A 128 -2.13 -16.55 -10.95
CA GLY A 128 -1.67 -16.58 -12.33
C GLY A 128 -2.14 -15.36 -13.15
N PRO A 129 -1.86 -15.32 -14.46
CA PRO A 129 -2.35 -14.27 -15.35
C PRO A 129 -3.88 -14.18 -15.38
N LEU A 130 -4.40 -12.96 -15.22
CA LEU A 130 -5.80 -12.58 -15.39
C LEU A 130 -5.98 -11.84 -16.71
N ASP A 131 -7.05 -12.14 -17.44
CA ASP A 131 -7.42 -11.42 -18.65
C ASP A 131 -7.99 -10.03 -18.28
N PRO A 132 -7.51 -8.93 -18.89
CA PRO A 132 -8.03 -7.59 -18.67
C PRO A 132 -9.56 -7.48 -18.82
N ALA A 133 -10.20 -8.31 -19.66
CA ALA A 133 -11.65 -8.32 -19.86
C ALA A 133 -12.43 -8.92 -18.66
N GLU A 134 -11.79 -9.71 -17.80
CA GLU A 134 -12.41 -10.32 -16.62
C GLU A 134 -12.50 -9.36 -15.42
N VAL A 135 -11.90 -8.17 -15.48
CA VAL A 135 -11.94 -7.18 -14.39
C VAL A 135 -13.23 -6.35 -14.44
N ASP A 136 -14.08 -6.50 -13.41
CA ASP A 136 -15.32 -5.74 -13.23
C ASP A 136 -15.04 -4.37 -12.58
N TRP A 137 -14.32 -4.40 -11.46
CA TRP A 137 -13.95 -3.27 -10.59
C TRP A 137 -12.70 -3.61 -9.79
N ALA A 138 -11.84 -2.61 -9.54
CA ALA A 138 -10.53 -2.81 -8.94
C ALA A 138 -10.24 -1.87 -7.75
N LEU A 139 -9.36 -2.29 -6.84
CA LEU A 139 -8.68 -1.41 -5.88
C LEU A 139 -7.20 -1.32 -6.25
N ALA A 140 -6.73 -0.10 -6.50
CA ALA A 140 -5.44 0.18 -7.13
C ALA A 140 -4.23 0.15 -6.17
N HIS A 141 -4.46 0.29 -4.85
CA HIS A 141 -3.42 0.27 -3.82
C HIS A 141 -4.06 -0.05 -2.46
N GLU A 142 -3.87 -1.28 -1.97
CA GLU A 142 -4.30 -1.73 -0.64
C GLU A 142 -3.21 -2.57 0.04
N HIS A 143 -3.38 -2.88 1.33
CA HIS A 143 -2.47 -3.74 2.09
C HIS A 143 -3.28 -4.78 2.89
N LEU A 144 -3.41 -6.02 2.38
CA LEU A 144 -4.13 -7.08 3.10
C LEU A 144 -3.39 -7.52 4.37
N HIS A 145 -2.09 -7.27 4.44
CA HIS A 145 -1.30 -7.27 5.65
C HIS A 145 -0.13 -6.28 5.51
N GLY A 146 0.20 -5.57 6.58
CA GLY A 146 1.41 -4.76 6.69
C GLY A 146 2.19 -5.15 7.94
N ASP A 147 3.49 -5.35 7.79
CA ASP A 147 4.40 -5.66 8.91
C ASP A 147 5.50 -4.60 9.00
N PHE A 148 5.40 -3.75 10.00
CA PHE A 148 6.32 -2.64 10.26
C PHE A 148 7.25 -2.93 11.44
N SER A 149 7.26 -4.18 11.93
CA SER A 149 8.18 -4.65 12.95
C SER A 149 9.59 -4.84 12.40
N GLY A 150 10.61 -4.60 13.23
CA GLY A 150 12.02 -4.54 12.82
C GLY A 150 12.39 -3.37 11.87
N SER A 151 11.46 -2.90 11.03
CA SER A 151 11.74 -1.87 10.02
C SER A 151 11.49 -0.45 10.52
N ASN A 152 10.48 -0.16 11.34
CA ASN A 152 10.23 1.22 11.77
C ASN A 152 10.81 1.55 13.18
N PRO A 153 12.03 2.11 13.29
CA PRO A 153 12.64 2.44 14.59
C PRO A 153 11.95 3.61 15.33
N ARG A 154 10.93 4.27 14.74
CA ARG A 154 10.07 5.20 15.46
C ARG A 154 8.89 4.50 16.15
N MET A 155 8.36 3.41 15.59
CA MET A 155 7.25 2.68 16.21
C MET A 155 7.67 1.95 17.50
N TRP A 156 8.87 1.37 17.54
CA TRP A 156 9.38 0.72 18.76
C TRP A 156 9.45 1.71 19.92
N ARG A 157 9.88 2.96 19.67
CA ARG A 157 10.00 4.03 20.69
C ARG A 157 8.67 4.50 21.26
N SER A 158 7.55 4.05 20.70
CA SER A 158 6.19 4.32 21.18
C SER A 158 5.54 3.12 21.88
N LEU A 159 6.23 1.98 21.98
CA LEU A 159 5.76 0.85 22.79
C LEU A 159 5.88 1.17 24.30
N PRO A 160 5.00 0.59 25.15
CA PRO A 160 5.13 0.69 26.60
C PRO A 160 6.46 0.14 27.13
N GLU A 161 6.94 0.70 28.23
CA GLU A 161 8.15 0.22 28.90
C GLU A 161 7.95 -1.21 29.41
N GLY A 162 8.72 -2.16 28.85
CA GLY A 162 8.71 -3.57 29.22
C GLY A 162 8.12 -4.53 28.17
N GLU A 163 7.61 -4.05 27.04
CA GLU A 163 7.27 -4.92 25.90
C GLU A 163 8.52 -5.32 25.10
N GLU A 164 8.54 -6.55 24.60
CA GLU A 164 9.62 -7.05 23.75
C GLU A 164 9.48 -6.49 22.32
N GLU A 165 10.61 -6.40 21.59
CA GLU A 165 10.61 -5.93 20.21
C GLU A 165 9.80 -6.90 19.32
N PRO A 166 8.75 -6.43 18.61
CA PRO A 166 7.97 -7.30 17.74
C PRO A 166 8.85 -7.89 16.64
N VAL A 167 8.70 -9.19 16.38
CA VAL A 167 9.49 -9.91 15.38
C VAL A 167 8.72 -10.00 14.06
N TYR A 168 9.42 -9.72 12.95
CA TYR A 168 8.87 -9.77 11.60
C TYR A 168 8.33 -11.16 11.26
N GLY A 169 7.06 -11.22 10.84
CA GLY A 169 6.33 -12.44 10.51
C GLY A 169 5.92 -13.33 11.69
N ASP A 170 6.23 -12.94 12.94
CA ASP A 170 5.82 -13.67 14.15
C ASP A 170 4.37 -13.32 14.54
N LEU A 171 3.45 -13.94 13.81
CA LEU A 171 2.02 -13.63 13.79
C LEU A 171 1.18 -14.91 13.71
N ASP A 172 -0.03 -14.88 14.26
CA ASP A 172 -1.05 -15.87 13.92
C ASP A 172 -1.60 -15.59 12.51
N TRP A 173 -0.95 -16.18 11.52
CA TRP A 173 -1.36 -16.13 10.12
C TRP A 173 -2.79 -16.63 9.88
N THR A 174 -3.38 -17.44 10.78
CA THR A 174 -4.80 -17.84 10.71
C THR A 174 -5.71 -16.63 10.93
N VAL A 175 -5.39 -15.80 11.92
CA VAL A 175 -6.12 -14.57 12.25
C VAL A 175 -5.93 -13.52 11.16
N VAL A 176 -4.68 -13.29 10.72
CA VAL A 176 -4.36 -12.35 9.64
C VAL A 176 -5.07 -12.73 8.34
N THR A 177 -4.98 -13.99 7.90
CA THR A 177 -5.66 -14.49 6.69
C THR A 177 -7.18 -14.41 6.84
N GLY A 178 -7.72 -14.68 8.05
CA GLY A 178 -9.15 -14.56 8.33
C GLY A 178 -9.66 -13.12 8.21
N ALA A 179 -8.91 -12.15 8.74
CA ALA A 179 -9.22 -10.72 8.61
C ALA A 179 -9.18 -10.27 7.15
N ALA A 180 -8.13 -10.64 6.40
CA ALA A 180 -8.01 -10.37 4.97
C ALA A 180 -9.18 -10.95 4.16
N ILE A 181 -9.58 -12.21 4.40
CA ILE A 181 -10.74 -12.84 3.73
C ILE A 181 -12.03 -12.07 4.01
N ASN A 182 -12.24 -11.60 5.25
CA ASN A 182 -13.44 -10.84 5.59
C ASN A 182 -13.45 -9.49 4.85
N ALA A 183 -12.37 -8.72 4.92
CA ALA A 183 -12.24 -7.42 4.25
C ALA A 183 -12.40 -7.52 2.72
N VAL A 184 -11.80 -8.54 2.09
CA VAL A 184 -11.93 -8.79 0.65
C VAL A 184 -13.36 -9.18 0.27
N ASN A 185 -14.07 -9.95 1.10
CA ASN A 185 -15.49 -10.24 0.88
C ASN A 185 -16.38 -8.99 1.04
N GLU A 186 -16.02 -8.04 1.92
CA GLU A 186 -16.76 -6.78 2.06
C GLU A 186 -16.67 -5.92 0.79
N VAL A 187 -15.50 -5.82 0.14
CA VAL A 187 -15.38 -5.06 -1.12
C VAL A 187 -15.92 -5.83 -2.32
N LYS A 188 -15.85 -7.16 -2.31
CA LYS A 188 -16.54 -8.02 -3.31
C LYS A 188 -18.04 -7.77 -3.35
N ALA A 189 -18.67 -7.40 -2.23
CA ALA A 189 -20.09 -7.03 -2.19
C ALA A 189 -20.43 -5.76 -3.01
N TYR A 190 -19.43 -4.93 -3.35
CA TYR A 190 -19.55 -3.78 -4.26
C TYR A 190 -19.18 -4.13 -5.71
N GLY A 191 -18.89 -5.40 -6.01
CA GLY A 191 -18.46 -5.87 -7.33
C GLY A 191 -16.95 -5.84 -7.56
N VAL A 192 -16.13 -5.49 -6.55
CA VAL A 192 -14.66 -5.51 -6.68
C VAL A 192 -14.18 -6.96 -6.86
N ASN A 193 -13.50 -7.20 -7.97
CA ASN A 193 -12.95 -8.52 -8.32
C ASN A 193 -11.43 -8.51 -8.55
N LEU A 194 -10.77 -7.35 -8.48
CA LEU A 194 -9.32 -7.18 -8.50
C LEU A 194 -8.84 -6.29 -7.32
N ILE A 195 -7.76 -6.68 -6.65
CA ILE A 195 -7.08 -5.87 -5.62
C ILE A 195 -5.58 -5.89 -5.88
N VAL A 196 -4.91 -4.74 -5.78
CA VAL A 196 -3.45 -4.65 -5.85
C VAL A 196 -2.88 -4.49 -4.45
N ASP A 197 -2.23 -5.54 -3.95
CA ASP A 197 -1.55 -5.54 -2.67
C ASP A 197 -0.17 -4.88 -2.80
N TYR A 198 0.02 -3.83 -2.01
CA TYR A 198 1.14 -2.91 -2.08
C TYR A 198 2.24 -3.19 -1.06
N SER A 199 2.24 -4.35 -0.40
CA SER A 199 3.27 -4.76 0.56
C SER A 199 4.41 -5.51 -0.15
N PRO A 200 5.60 -4.88 -0.36
CA PRO A 200 6.81 -5.58 -0.81
C PRO A 200 7.50 -6.33 0.33
N SER A 201 8.61 -7.00 -0.01
CA SER A 201 9.49 -7.64 0.96
C SER A 201 9.96 -6.66 2.04
N GLY A 202 9.98 -7.10 3.30
CA GLY A 202 10.36 -6.28 4.46
C GLY A 202 9.23 -5.42 5.05
N VAL A 203 8.03 -5.38 4.45
CA VAL A 203 6.86 -4.65 5.01
C VAL A 203 5.55 -5.46 5.03
N GLY A 204 5.63 -6.78 5.19
CA GLY A 204 4.45 -7.64 5.41
C GLY A 204 3.94 -8.41 4.20
N ARG A 205 4.73 -8.50 3.11
CA ARG A 205 4.39 -9.42 2.02
C ARG A 205 4.32 -10.86 2.54
N ASN A 206 3.28 -11.57 2.13
CA ASN A 206 3.17 -13.02 2.29
C ASN A 206 2.38 -13.59 1.11
N SER A 207 3.09 -13.98 0.06
CA SER A 207 2.47 -14.38 -1.21
C SER A 207 1.63 -15.65 -1.08
N ARG A 208 1.94 -16.53 -0.09
CA ARG A 208 1.12 -17.71 0.23
C ARG A 208 -0.21 -17.32 0.84
N MET A 209 -0.22 -16.34 1.75
CA MET A 209 -1.45 -15.78 2.34
C MET A 209 -2.30 -15.09 1.27
N LEU A 210 -1.72 -14.21 0.46
CA LEU A 210 -2.44 -13.52 -0.63
C LEU A 210 -3.12 -14.52 -1.58
N ARG A 211 -2.43 -15.60 -1.97
CA ARG A 211 -3.02 -16.66 -2.81
C ARG A 211 -4.14 -17.44 -2.12
N GLU A 212 -4.04 -17.66 -0.82
CA GLU A 212 -5.10 -18.32 -0.04
C GLU A 212 -6.35 -17.42 0.07
N VAL A 213 -6.17 -16.12 0.32
CA VAL A 213 -7.25 -15.12 0.31
C VAL A 213 -7.93 -15.12 -1.06
N SER A 214 -7.16 -14.96 -2.14
CA SER A 214 -7.68 -14.93 -3.51
C SER A 214 -8.50 -16.17 -3.86
N ARG A 215 -7.99 -17.38 -3.55
CA ARG A 215 -8.69 -18.64 -3.78
C ARG A 215 -9.98 -18.79 -2.98
N ARG A 216 -10.01 -18.29 -1.73
CA ARG A 216 -11.17 -18.43 -0.85
C ARG A 216 -12.26 -17.37 -1.08
N THR A 217 -11.91 -16.21 -1.62
CA THR A 217 -12.86 -15.14 -1.95
C THR A 217 -13.26 -15.13 -3.42
N GLY A 218 -12.42 -15.65 -4.32
CA GLY A 218 -12.57 -15.52 -5.76
C GLY A 218 -12.28 -14.12 -6.30
N VAL A 219 -11.57 -13.29 -5.52
CA VAL A 219 -11.07 -11.97 -5.93
C VAL A 219 -9.62 -12.13 -6.37
N ALA A 220 -9.26 -11.60 -7.54
CA ALA A 220 -7.89 -11.59 -8.03
C ALA A 220 -7.03 -10.64 -7.18
N ILE A 221 -5.81 -11.05 -6.84
CA ILE A 221 -4.88 -10.23 -6.05
C ILE A 221 -3.55 -10.12 -6.79
N VAL A 222 -3.10 -8.90 -7.07
CA VAL A 222 -1.74 -8.62 -7.58
C VAL A 222 -0.82 -8.43 -6.37
N ALA A 223 0.38 -9.01 -6.40
CA ALA A 223 1.38 -8.86 -5.33
C ALA A 223 2.59 -8.03 -5.80
N ALA A 224 3.19 -7.29 -4.87
CA ALA A 224 4.38 -6.48 -5.12
C ALA A 224 5.70 -7.27 -5.07
N SER A 225 6.61 -6.95 -5.97
CA SER A 225 8.06 -7.05 -5.78
C SER A 225 8.59 -5.71 -5.24
N GLY A 226 9.91 -5.55 -5.11
CA GLY A 226 10.53 -4.28 -4.72
C GLY A 226 10.85 -4.19 -3.22
N LEU A 227 11.06 -2.96 -2.76
CA LEU A 227 11.56 -2.63 -1.43
C LEU A 227 10.93 -1.32 -0.92
N TYR A 228 10.72 -1.23 0.40
CA TYR A 228 10.12 -0.07 1.03
C TYR A 228 11.06 0.56 2.07
N ARG A 229 11.17 1.88 2.00
CA ARG A 229 11.99 2.83 2.80
C ARG A 229 13.32 2.24 3.26
N THR A 230 14.39 2.40 2.47
CA THR A 230 15.74 1.92 2.83
C THR A 230 16.22 2.44 4.19
N ALA A 231 15.79 3.64 4.60
CA ALA A 231 15.99 4.24 5.93
C ALA A 231 15.39 3.44 7.11
N TRP A 232 14.42 2.57 6.84
CA TRP A 232 13.79 1.64 7.77
C TRP A 232 14.52 0.28 7.78
N GLY A 233 15.53 0.10 6.93
CA GLY A 233 16.18 -1.19 6.73
C GLY A 233 15.40 -2.04 5.74
N ILE A 234 16.14 -2.86 5.01
CA ILE A 234 15.63 -3.83 4.04
C ILE A 234 16.07 -5.24 4.47
N PRO A 235 15.51 -6.32 3.89
CA PRO A 235 15.96 -7.68 4.18
C PRO A 235 17.49 -7.79 4.06
N ALA A 236 18.13 -8.36 5.08
CA ALA A 236 19.59 -8.31 5.24
C ALA A 236 20.34 -8.96 4.06
N GLU A 237 19.72 -9.94 3.42
CA GLU A 237 20.20 -10.62 2.22
C GLU A 237 20.19 -9.75 0.95
N LEU A 238 19.53 -8.58 0.98
CA LEU A 238 19.47 -7.58 -0.09
C LEU A 238 20.21 -6.27 0.26
N ALA A 239 20.69 -6.13 1.50
CA ALA A 239 21.32 -4.90 2.00
C ALA A 239 22.55 -4.48 1.18
N ASP A 240 23.41 -5.45 0.87
CA ASP A 240 24.68 -5.26 0.17
C ASP A 240 24.57 -5.43 -1.37
N TYR A 241 23.36 -5.55 -1.92
CA TYR A 241 23.18 -5.73 -3.37
C TYR A 241 23.41 -4.42 -4.14
N ASP A 242 24.15 -4.52 -5.25
CA ASP A 242 24.20 -3.45 -6.25
C ASP A 242 22.93 -3.41 -7.13
N SER A 243 22.84 -2.41 -8.02
CA SER A 243 21.66 -2.23 -8.88
C SER A 243 21.42 -3.39 -9.84
N ASP A 244 22.44 -4.10 -10.32
CA ASP A 244 22.27 -5.23 -11.23
C ASP A 244 21.84 -6.50 -10.46
N GLN A 245 22.35 -6.68 -9.24
CA GLN A 245 21.92 -7.73 -8.33
C GLN A 245 20.47 -7.53 -7.86
N LEU A 246 20.06 -6.29 -7.58
CA LEU A 246 18.67 -5.93 -7.29
C LEU A 246 17.77 -6.08 -8.53
N ALA A 247 18.22 -5.65 -9.71
CA ALA A 247 17.47 -5.88 -10.96
C ALA A 247 17.22 -7.38 -11.16
N ALA A 248 18.26 -8.20 -11.09
CA ALA A 248 18.15 -9.65 -11.21
C ALA A 248 17.26 -10.27 -10.11
N HIS A 249 17.23 -9.69 -8.90
CA HIS A 249 16.30 -10.11 -7.85
C HIS A 249 14.85 -9.82 -8.22
N PHE A 250 14.51 -8.57 -8.58
CA PHE A 250 13.16 -8.18 -8.98
C PHE A 250 12.68 -8.96 -10.22
N VAL A 251 13.53 -9.14 -11.23
CA VAL A 251 13.21 -9.96 -12.41
C VAL A 251 12.85 -11.40 -12.02
N ARG A 252 13.57 -12.03 -11.08
CA ARG A 252 13.21 -13.38 -10.58
C ARG A 252 11.85 -13.39 -9.89
N GLU A 253 11.56 -12.41 -9.04
CA GLU A 253 10.27 -12.32 -8.36
C GLU A 253 9.09 -12.11 -9.32
N LEU A 254 9.32 -11.31 -10.37
CA LEU A 254 8.34 -11.05 -11.41
C LEU A 254 8.15 -12.26 -12.35
N THR A 255 9.21 -12.98 -12.73
CA THR A 255 9.13 -14.02 -13.79
C THR A 255 9.01 -15.45 -13.26
N GLN A 256 9.58 -15.75 -12.10
CA GLN A 256 9.70 -17.11 -11.55
C GLN A 256 8.89 -17.27 -10.27
N GLY A 257 9.03 -16.33 -9.33
CA GLY A 257 8.21 -16.26 -8.12
C GLY A 257 8.90 -15.68 -6.90
N THR A 258 8.09 -15.38 -5.90
CA THR A 258 8.43 -14.73 -4.61
C THR A 258 8.56 -15.75 -3.49
N GLU A 259 9.37 -15.46 -2.46
CA GLU A 259 9.34 -16.17 -1.15
C GLU A 259 9.50 -17.71 -1.22
N GLY A 260 10.34 -18.19 -2.15
CA GLY A 260 10.53 -19.63 -2.38
C GLY A 260 9.26 -20.33 -2.90
N THR A 261 8.41 -19.60 -3.62
CA THR A 261 7.19 -20.09 -4.27
C THR A 261 7.25 -19.85 -5.78
N SER A 262 6.30 -20.42 -6.51
CA SER A 262 6.04 -20.11 -7.92
C SER A 262 5.01 -18.97 -8.10
N ILE A 263 4.78 -18.17 -7.06
CA ILE A 263 3.80 -17.07 -7.07
C ILE A 263 4.55 -15.81 -7.51
N ARG A 264 4.24 -15.32 -8.71
CA ARG A 264 4.90 -14.14 -9.28
C ARG A 264 4.36 -12.86 -8.66
N ALA A 265 5.23 -11.86 -8.58
CA ALA A 265 4.79 -10.47 -8.42
C ALA A 265 4.29 -9.92 -9.77
N GLY A 266 3.38 -8.94 -9.73
CA GLY A 266 2.87 -8.26 -10.92
C GLY A 266 3.47 -6.88 -11.18
N PHE A 267 4.05 -6.24 -10.16
CA PHE A 267 4.67 -4.92 -10.26
C PHE A 267 5.78 -4.76 -9.21
N ILE A 268 6.54 -3.66 -9.27
CA ILE A 268 7.61 -3.31 -8.33
C ILE A 268 7.14 -2.13 -7.45
N LYS A 269 7.14 -2.31 -6.13
CA LYS A 269 6.89 -1.21 -5.17
C LYS A 269 8.21 -0.60 -4.70
N LEU A 270 8.25 0.73 -4.71
CA LEU A 270 9.33 1.57 -4.22
C LEU A 270 8.81 2.58 -3.18
N SER A 271 9.73 3.34 -2.60
CA SER A 271 9.40 4.54 -1.80
C SER A 271 10.51 5.58 -1.84
N VAL A 272 10.15 6.84 -1.59
CA VAL A 272 11.09 7.92 -1.27
C VAL A 272 10.78 8.52 0.11
N GLY A 273 11.80 9.00 0.81
CA GLY A 273 11.64 9.81 2.02
C GLY A 273 11.05 11.19 1.72
N ASN A 274 10.49 11.87 2.72
CA ASN A 274 9.95 13.22 2.51
C ASN A 274 11.04 14.23 2.14
N ASP A 275 12.27 13.99 2.61
CA ASP A 275 13.47 14.81 2.34
C ASP A 275 14.18 14.42 1.02
N GLY A 276 13.59 13.52 0.21
CA GLY A 276 14.18 12.98 -1.01
C GLY A 276 14.82 11.59 -0.86
N PRO A 277 15.46 11.07 -1.93
CA PRO A 277 16.09 9.77 -1.94
C PRO A 277 17.44 9.76 -1.20
N LEU A 278 17.71 8.66 -0.51
CA LEU A 278 19.01 8.34 0.07
C LEU A 278 19.94 7.68 -0.96
N PRO A 279 21.27 7.62 -0.70
CA PRO A 279 22.21 6.94 -1.59
C PRO A 279 21.86 5.46 -1.86
N HIS A 280 21.25 4.76 -0.89
CA HIS A 280 20.78 3.38 -1.10
C HIS A 280 19.47 3.33 -1.90
N ASP A 281 18.57 4.30 -1.73
CA ASP A 281 17.36 4.41 -2.55
C ASP A 281 17.74 4.52 -4.04
N GLU A 282 18.79 5.28 -4.40
CA GLU A 282 19.28 5.36 -5.79
C GLU A 282 19.69 3.97 -6.34
N VAL A 283 20.42 3.17 -5.56
CA VAL A 283 20.83 1.81 -5.97
C VAL A 283 19.59 0.94 -6.25
N VAL A 284 18.57 1.04 -5.38
CA VAL A 284 17.30 0.33 -5.51
C VAL A 284 16.49 0.81 -6.72
N TYR A 285 16.42 2.13 -6.96
CA TYR A 285 15.66 2.71 -8.07
C TYR A 285 16.26 2.30 -9.41
N ARG A 286 17.60 2.33 -9.53
CA ARG A 286 18.28 1.88 -10.75
C ARG A 286 18.04 0.39 -11.03
N GLY A 287 18.10 -0.45 -10.00
CA GLY A 287 17.75 -1.87 -10.14
C GLY A 287 16.30 -2.12 -10.53
N ALA A 288 15.36 -1.35 -9.95
CA ALA A 288 13.94 -1.42 -10.29
C ALA A 288 13.64 -0.96 -11.73
N ALA A 289 14.26 0.14 -12.18
CA ALA A 289 14.12 0.63 -13.57
C ALA A 289 14.62 -0.43 -14.58
N ARG A 290 15.80 -1.02 -14.35
CA ARG A 290 16.33 -2.11 -15.19
C ARG A 290 15.39 -3.30 -15.24
N ALA A 291 14.87 -3.75 -14.09
CA ALA A 291 13.90 -4.85 -14.04
C ALA A 291 12.56 -4.51 -14.73
N SER A 292 12.07 -3.27 -14.62
CA SER A 292 10.87 -2.80 -15.34
C SER A 292 11.09 -2.78 -16.84
N ASN A 293 12.24 -2.30 -17.31
CA ASN A 293 12.61 -2.25 -18.73
C ASN A 293 12.81 -3.65 -19.32
N GLU A 294 13.35 -4.62 -18.56
CA GLU A 294 13.49 -6.02 -19.00
C GLU A 294 12.14 -6.76 -19.05
N THR A 295 11.25 -6.53 -18.09
CA THR A 295 10.03 -7.36 -17.89
C THR A 295 8.72 -6.71 -18.33
N GLY A 296 8.76 -5.43 -18.72
CA GLY A 296 7.55 -4.62 -18.98
C GLY A 296 6.68 -4.37 -17.74
N SER A 297 7.19 -4.60 -16.52
CA SER A 297 6.41 -4.49 -15.27
C SER A 297 6.34 -3.04 -14.77
N THR A 298 5.21 -2.68 -14.18
CA THR A 298 4.99 -1.35 -13.57
C THR A 298 5.85 -1.12 -12.33
N ILE A 299 6.23 0.14 -12.11
CA ILE A 299 6.81 0.64 -10.86
C ILE A 299 5.81 1.58 -10.18
N GLY A 300 5.46 1.30 -8.92
CA GLY A 300 4.74 2.25 -8.07
C GLY A 300 5.63 2.75 -6.94
N ILE A 301 5.72 4.06 -6.72
CA ILE A 301 6.55 4.65 -5.65
C ILE A 301 5.69 5.35 -4.59
N HIS A 302 5.91 5.03 -3.31
CA HIS A 302 5.43 5.86 -2.20
C HIS A 302 6.15 7.21 -2.25
N ALA A 303 5.44 8.31 -2.45
CA ALA A 303 6.01 9.66 -2.34
C ALA A 303 4.97 10.67 -1.83
N ILE A 304 5.17 11.21 -0.61
CA ILE A 304 4.25 12.20 -0.03
C ILE A 304 4.54 13.61 -0.54
N MET A 305 5.82 13.97 -0.69
CA MET A 305 6.23 15.32 -1.11
C MET A 305 6.49 15.35 -2.63
N PRO A 306 5.94 16.32 -3.38
CA PRO A 306 6.19 16.49 -4.82
C PRO A 306 7.67 16.59 -5.19
N ASP A 307 8.48 17.32 -4.41
CA ASP A 307 9.92 17.46 -4.69
C ASP A 307 10.71 16.17 -4.46
N ALA A 308 10.28 15.33 -3.52
CA ALA A 308 10.86 14.01 -3.31
C ALA A 308 10.49 13.05 -4.45
N PHE A 309 9.23 13.10 -4.92
CA PHE A 309 8.81 12.37 -6.12
C PHE A 309 9.62 12.80 -7.34
N ARG A 310 9.75 14.11 -7.58
CA ARG A 310 10.56 14.71 -8.65
C ARG A 310 12.03 14.26 -8.59
N ALA A 311 12.60 14.15 -7.40
CA ALA A 311 13.97 13.66 -7.22
C ALA A 311 14.13 12.17 -7.57
N ALA A 312 13.18 11.32 -7.14
CA ALA A 312 13.16 9.91 -7.52
C ALA A 312 12.92 9.71 -9.02
N ALA A 313 11.99 10.48 -9.62
CA ALA A 313 11.67 10.43 -11.04
C ALA A 313 12.90 10.71 -11.93
N ARG A 314 13.76 11.67 -11.56
CA ARG A 314 15.01 11.93 -12.31
C ARG A 314 15.94 10.72 -12.37
N ILE A 315 16.10 9.99 -11.26
CA ILE A 315 16.95 8.78 -11.20
C ILE A 315 16.38 7.68 -12.11
N LEU A 316 15.06 7.54 -12.16
CA LEU A 316 14.38 6.57 -13.02
C LEU A 316 14.42 6.97 -14.50
N GLU A 317 14.40 8.28 -14.80
CA GLU A 317 14.59 8.84 -16.14
C GLU A 317 16.03 8.66 -16.67
N ASP A 318 17.05 8.79 -15.80
CA ASP A 318 18.44 8.47 -16.14
C ASP A 318 18.61 6.99 -16.59
N GLU A 319 17.79 6.08 -16.06
CA GLU A 319 17.73 4.66 -16.43
C GLU A 319 16.70 4.39 -17.54
N GLN A 320 16.21 5.45 -18.20
CA GLN A 320 15.30 5.40 -19.34
C GLN A 320 13.98 4.66 -19.06
N LEU A 321 13.46 4.75 -17.83
CA LEU A 321 12.16 4.18 -17.48
C LEU A 321 11.05 4.79 -18.36
N ASP A 322 10.22 3.93 -18.94
CA ASP A 322 8.97 4.34 -19.56
C ASP A 322 7.97 4.79 -18.48
N PHE A 323 7.75 6.10 -18.39
CA PHE A 323 6.86 6.70 -17.38
C PHE A 323 5.39 6.31 -17.57
N SER A 324 4.99 5.75 -18.71
CA SER A 324 3.66 5.14 -18.86
C SER A 324 3.46 3.85 -18.04
N ARG A 325 4.53 3.37 -17.39
CA ARG A 325 4.55 2.28 -16.38
C ARG A 325 4.98 2.77 -14.99
N PHE A 326 4.88 4.07 -14.70
CA PHE A 326 5.27 4.65 -13.42
C PHE A 326 4.07 5.25 -12.68
N ILE A 327 3.93 4.94 -11.39
CA ILE A 327 2.82 5.40 -10.53
C ILE A 327 3.38 6.22 -9.36
N TRP A 328 2.92 7.46 -9.22
CA TRP A 328 3.07 8.27 -8.01
C TRP A 328 1.98 7.88 -7.00
N ALA A 329 2.33 7.08 -5.99
CA ALA A 329 1.43 6.74 -4.88
C ALA A 329 1.49 7.78 -3.75
N HIS A 330 0.34 8.03 -3.12
CA HIS A 330 0.08 9.08 -2.13
C HIS A 330 0.14 10.52 -2.67
N ALA A 331 -0.23 10.73 -3.94
CA ALA A 331 -0.31 12.07 -4.51
C ALA A 331 -1.29 12.97 -3.71
N GLY A 332 -0.88 14.20 -3.41
CA GLY A 332 -1.69 15.15 -2.62
C GLY A 332 -1.78 14.86 -1.11
N ARG A 333 -1.14 13.81 -0.57
CA ARG A 333 -1.17 13.46 0.87
C ARG A 333 -0.46 14.47 1.78
N ASP A 334 0.29 15.41 1.20
CA ASP A 334 0.86 16.58 1.86
C ASP A 334 -0.11 17.78 1.96
N GLY A 335 -1.30 17.66 1.37
CA GLY A 335 -2.30 18.73 1.24
C GLY A 335 -2.29 19.45 -0.11
N THR A 336 -1.45 19.03 -1.06
CA THR A 336 -1.41 19.63 -2.40
C THR A 336 -2.70 19.33 -3.16
N VAL A 337 -3.36 20.40 -3.62
CA VAL A 337 -4.54 20.37 -4.50
C VAL A 337 -4.35 21.26 -5.73
N ASP A 338 -3.10 21.63 -6.03
CA ASP A 338 -2.74 22.34 -7.25
C ASP A 338 -2.58 21.34 -8.40
N PHE A 339 -3.46 21.44 -9.41
CA PHE A 339 -3.45 20.58 -10.57
C PHE A 339 -2.10 20.63 -11.34
N GLU A 340 -1.43 21.78 -11.38
CA GLU A 340 -0.19 21.96 -12.14
C GLU A 340 0.95 21.08 -11.62
N VAL A 341 0.98 20.83 -10.31
CA VAL A 341 1.96 19.93 -9.68
C VAL A 341 1.80 18.48 -10.17
N PHE A 342 0.57 18.05 -10.43
CA PHE A 342 0.29 16.71 -10.93
C PHE A 342 0.40 16.62 -12.46
N ARG A 343 -0.04 17.67 -13.17
CA ARG A 343 0.04 17.78 -14.64
C ARG A 343 1.45 17.56 -15.15
N GLU A 344 2.46 18.16 -14.49
CA GLU A 344 3.88 18.01 -14.87
C GLU A 344 4.30 16.55 -15.10
N PHE A 345 3.75 15.61 -14.32
CA PHE A 345 4.08 14.20 -14.42
C PHE A 345 3.04 13.41 -15.24
N ALA A 346 1.76 13.78 -15.17
CA ALA A 346 0.70 13.17 -15.97
C ALA A 346 0.92 13.38 -17.49
N ASP A 347 1.37 14.57 -17.91
CA ASP A 347 1.77 14.88 -19.31
C ASP A 347 2.92 13.96 -19.80
N ARG A 348 3.72 13.43 -18.87
CA ARG A 348 4.85 12.52 -19.14
C ARG A 348 4.42 11.04 -19.06
N GLY A 349 3.13 10.77 -18.87
CA GLY A 349 2.55 9.42 -18.80
C GLY A 349 2.45 8.82 -17.40
N VAL A 350 2.94 9.49 -16.35
CA VAL A 350 2.88 8.98 -14.97
C VAL A 350 1.43 8.88 -14.51
N TYR A 351 1.07 7.78 -13.85
CA TYR A 351 -0.20 7.67 -13.14
C TYR A 351 -0.13 8.40 -11.79
N ILE A 352 -1.10 9.25 -11.53
CA ILE A 352 -1.25 10.02 -10.29
C ILE A 352 -2.26 9.28 -9.42
N SER A 353 -1.77 8.63 -8.35
CA SER A 353 -2.61 7.86 -7.43
C SER A 353 -2.97 8.69 -6.21
N PHE A 354 -4.22 9.15 -6.19
CA PHE A 354 -4.88 9.71 -5.02
C PHE A 354 -5.43 8.56 -4.16
N ASP A 355 -4.51 7.74 -3.67
CA ASP A 355 -4.79 6.69 -2.68
C ASP A 355 -4.82 7.27 -1.26
N GLY A 356 -5.30 6.48 -0.29
CA GLY A 356 -5.41 6.93 1.09
C GLY A 356 -6.52 7.94 1.32
N VAL A 357 -7.60 7.91 0.54
CA VAL A 357 -8.74 8.89 0.55
C VAL A 357 -9.49 9.07 1.89
N THR A 358 -9.00 8.48 2.98
CA THR A 358 -9.51 8.73 4.36
C THR A 358 -8.41 9.20 5.32
N HIS A 359 -7.18 9.38 4.83
CA HIS A 359 -6.00 9.65 5.65
C HIS A 359 -5.87 11.15 5.95
N ARG A 360 -5.15 11.46 7.02
CA ARG A 360 -4.84 12.87 7.33
C ARG A 360 -3.88 13.43 6.28
N GLY A 361 -4.26 14.57 5.71
CA GLY A 361 -3.44 15.32 4.75
C GLY A 361 -3.79 15.08 3.29
N THR A 362 -4.60 14.06 2.95
CA THR A 362 -5.13 13.93 1.58
C THR A 362 -6.16 15.01 1.26
N PRO A 363 -6.43 15.28 -0.03
CA PRO A 363 -7.55 16.13 -0.44
C PRO A 363 -8.87 15.59 0.14
N THR A 364 -9.84 16.46 0.40
CA THR A 364 -11.22 16.04 0.67
C THR A 364 -11.88 15.50 -0.60
N ASP A 365 -12.96 14.72 -0.46
CA ASP A 365 -13.75 14.24 -1.61
C ASP A 365 -14.09 15.37 -2.60
N GLU A 366 -14.54 16.53 -2.11
CA GLU A 366 -14.87 17.69 -2.96
C GLU A 366 -13.65 18.24 -3.70
N GLN A 367 -12.49 18.34 -3.03
CA GLN A 367 -11.23 18.78 -3.66
C GLN A 367 -10.71 17.75 -4.67
N LEU A 368 -10.86 16.46 -4.39
CA LEU A 368 -10.47 15.39 -5.30
C LEU A 368 -11.39 15.35 -6.53
N LEU A 369 -12.69 15.60 -6.35
CA LEU A 369 -13.64 15.75 -7.46
C LEU A 369 -13.35 17.00 -8.31
N ASP A 370 -12.96 18.12 -7.70
CA ASP A 370 -12.53 19.33 -8.43
C ASP A 370 -11.20 19.12 -9.18
N LEU A 371 -10.26 18.36 -8.59
CA LEU A 371 -9.02 17.93 -9.26
C LEU A 371 -9.33 17.03 -10.46
N ILE A 372 -10.19 16.02 -10.28
CA ILE A 372 -10.64 15.15 -11.38
C ILE A 372 -11.22 16.00 -12.51
N GLY A 373 -12.03 17.02 -12.22
CA GLY A 373 -12.52 17.98 -13.22
C GLY A 373 -11.40 18.63 -14.05
N GLN A 374 -10.33 19.11 -13.41
CA GLN A 374 -9.19 19.73 -14.10
C GLN A 374 -8.37 18.73 -14.93
N PHE A 375 -8.16 17.51 -14.42
CA PHE A 375 -7.55 16.43 -15.22
C PHE A 375 -8.42 16.06 -16.43
N LEU A 376 -9.75 16.08 -16.28
CA LEU A 376 -10.69 15.79 -17.36
C LEU A 376 -10.65 16.89 -18.43
N GLU A 377 -10.66 18.17 -18.04
CA GLU A 377 -10.51 19.32 -18.95
C GLU A 377 -9.19 19.30 -19.73
N ALA A 378 -8.15 18.66 -19.19
CA ALA A 378 -6.84 18.51 -19.81
C ALA A 378 -6.63 17.22 -20.63
N ASP A 379 -7.65 16.37 -20.81
CA ASP A 379 -7.55 15.02 -21.43
C ASP A 379 -6.60 14.04 -20.69
N LEU A 380 -6.34 14.29 -19.40
CA LEU A 380 -5.46 13.50 -18.53
C LEU A 380 -6.21 12.59 -17.54
N GLY A 381 -7.54 12.53 -17.59
CA GLY A 381 -8.36 11.67 -16.72
C GLY A 381 -7.96 10.19 -16.74
N HIS A 382 -7.36 9.73 -17.85
CA HIS A 382 -6.82 8.38 -18.02
C HIS A 382 -5.53 8.10 -17.21
N ARG A 383 -4.98 9.10 -16.49
CA ARG A 383 -3.80 8.98 -15.60
C ARG A 383 -4.14 8.93 -14.12
N ILE A 384 -5.42 9.02 -13.74
CA ILE A 384 -5.84 9.05 -12.34
C ILE A 384 -6.02 7.63 -11.79
N LEU A 385 -5.49 7.36 -10.59
CA LEU A 385 -5.84 6.19 -9.78
C LEU A 385 -6.39 6.64 -8.43
N ILE A 386 -7.29 5.86 -7.84
CA ILE A 386 -7.90 6.13 -6.54
C ILE A 386 -8.04 4.80 -5.78
N SER A 387 -7.65 4.79 -4.50
CA SER A 387 -7.76 3.62 -3.61
C SER A 387 -7.78 4.03 -2.14
N ALA A 388 -7.98 3.11 -1.21
CA ALA A 388 -8.08 3.41 0.21
C ALA A 388 -6.71 3.44 0.93
N ASP A 389 -5.62 2.91 0.35
CA ASP A 389 -4.34 2.66 1.06
C ASP A 389 -4.62 1.93 2.38
N ALA A 390 -5.54 0.97 2.41
CA ALA A 390 -6.01 0.37 3.66
C ALA A 390 -5.13 -0.80 4.09
N THR A 391 -4.60 -0.74 5.32
CA THR A 391 -3.99 -1.91 5.97
C THR A 391 -5.04 -2.69 6.75
N ILE A 392 -5.33 -3.93 6.34
CA ILE A 392 -6.35 -4.77 6.99
C ILE A 392 -5.87 -5.37 8.32
N ALA A 393 -4.60 -5.74 8.39
CA ALA A 393 -3.97 -6.26 9.60
C ALA A 393 -2.53 -5.74 9.70
N ALA A 394 -2.28 -4.83 10.63
CA ALA A 394 -0.95 -4.28 10.87
C ALA A 394 -0.20 -4.99 12.03
N HIS A 395 1.09 -5.22 11.85
CA HIS A 395 2.02 -5.65 12.91
C HIS A 395 3.11 -4.58 13.14
N PRO A 396 3.44 -4.20 14.38
CA PRO A 396 2.64 -4.44 15.59
C PRO A 396 1.24 -3.82 15.48
N PRO A 397 0.25 -4.23 16.29
CA PRO A 397 -1.10 -3.65 16.25
C PRO A 397 -1.14 -2.13 16.44
N ALA A 398 -0.15 -1.53 17.11
CA ALA A 398 0.01 -0.08 17.24
C ALA A 398 0.35 0.64 15.91
N ALA A 399 0.75 -0.09 14.88
CA ALA A 399 0.94 0.41 13.52
C ALA A 399 -0.38 0.64 12.76
N GLN A 400 -1.49 0.08 13.27
CA GLN A 400 -2.79 0.15 12.61
C GLN A 400 -3.30 1.59 12.58
N TYR A 401 -3.41 2.14 11.37
CA TYR A 401 -4.10 3.40 11.13
C TYR A 401 -5.56 3.15 10.74
N ALA A 402 -6.39 4.18 10.89
CA ALA A 402 -7.79 4.14 10.48
C ALA A 402 -7.90 4.28 8.96
N SER A 403 -8.40 3.23 8.31
CA SER A 403 -8.66 3.15 6.89
C SER A 403 -9.88 2.25 6.66
N ASP A 404 -10.73 2.57 5.68
CA ASP A 404 -11.86 1.72 5.27
C ASP A 404 -11.65 1.30 3.81
N ILE A 405 -11.26 0.05 3.58
CA ILE A 405 -11.03 -0.52 2.23
C ILE A 405 -12.27 -0.42 1.32
N ARG A 406 -13.48 -0.27 1.89
CA ARG A 406 -14.71 -0.07 1.12
C ARG A 406 -14.88 1.36 0.64
N TYR A 407 -14.15 2.34 1.18
CA TYR A 407 -14.42 3.76 0.99
C TYR A 407 -14.51 4.20 -0.49
N PRO A 408 -13.60 3.77 -1.40
CA PRO A 408 -13.67 4.13 -2.81
C PRO A 408 -14.99 3.74 -3.46
N TYR A 409 -15.60 2.62 -3.07
CA TYR A 409 -16.84 2.09 -3.65
C TYR A 409 -18.10 2.45 -2.86
N ARG A 410 -17.99 2.58 -1.53
CA ARG A 410 -19.12 2.84 -0.64
C ARG A 410 -19.49 4.31 -0.56
N PHE A 411 -18.50 5.21 -0.62
CA PHE A 411 -18.69 6.64 -0.38
C PHE A 411 -18.23 7.49 -1.55
N PHE A 412 -17.04 7.21 -2.12
CA PHE A 412 -16.49 8.05 -3.18
C PHE A 412 -17.15 7.81 -4.55
N LYS A 413 -17.28 6.55 -4.99
CA LYS A 413 -17.86 6.18 -6.29
C LYS A 413 -19.24 6.84 -6.56
N PRO A 414 -20.22 6.84 -5.62
CA PRO A 414 -21.49 7.54 -5.86
C PRO A 414 -21.34 9.03 -6.14
N GLN A 415 -20.44 9.73 -5.43
CA GLN A 415 -20.17 11.15 -5.64
C GLN A 415 -19.45 11.41 -6.98
N LEU A 416 -18.52 10.52 -7.36
CA LEU A 416 -17.85 10.55 -8.66
C LEU A 416 -18.84 10.34 -9.82
N GLU A 417 -19.76 9.39 -9.68
CA GLU A 417 -20.84 9.14 -10.65
C GLU A 417 -21.84 10.29 -10.73
N GLU A 418 -22.15 10.95 -9.62
CA GLU A 418 -23.03 12.12 -9.57
C GLU A 418 -22.40 13.35 -10.24
N ARG A 419 -21.11 13.62 -9.99
CA ARG A 419 -20.44 14.83 -10.51
C ARG A 419 -19.90 14.69 -11.93
N HIS A 420 -19.29 13.55 -12.26
CA HIS A 420 -18.54 13.34 -13.51
C HIS A 420 -19.08 12.19 -14.37
N GLY A 421 -20.09 11.45 -13.89
CA GLY A 421 -20.76 10.40 -14.64
C GLY A 421 -20.15 9.00 -14.52
N GLY A 422 -20.95 7.99 -14.86
CA GLY A 422 -20.59 6.57 -14.73
C GLY A 422 -19.41 6.13 -15.60
N GLU A 423 -19.22 6.75 -16.77
CA GLU A 423 -18.09 6.44 -17.66
C GLU A 423 -16.76 6.90 -17.06
N VAL A 424 -16.70 8.09 -16.45
CA VAL A 424 -15.52 8.57 -15.72
C VAL A 424 -15.26 7.71 -14.48
N ALA A 425 -16.31 7.34 -13.75
CA ALA A 425 -16.16 6.43 -12.60
C ALA A 425 -15.58 5.06 -13.00
N ARG A 426 -16.01 4.52 -14.16
CA ARG A 426 -15.45 3.28 -14.73
C ARG A 426 -14.00 3.47 -15.17
N MET A 427 -13.69 4.56 -15.86
CA MET A 427 -12.33 4.87 -16.29
C MET A 427 -11.37 4.88 -15.08
N ILE A 428 -11.68 5.67 -14.05
CA ILE A 428 -10.77 5.87 -12.91
C ILE A 428 -10.68 4.64 -11.99
N LEU A 429 -11.81 4.01 -11.65
CA LEU A 429 -11.84 2.91 -10.67
C LEU A 429 -11.64 1.52 -11.29
N ARG A 430 -11.54 1.41 -12.61
CA ARG A 430 -11.32 0.14 -13.31
C ARG A 430 -10.34 0.25 -14.48
N ASP A 431 -10.63 1.04 -15.52
CA ASP A 431 -9.85 0.96 -16.77
C ASP A 431 -8.41 1.46 -16.56
N ASN A 432 -8.22 2.57 -15.86
CA ASN A 432 -6.91 3.10 -15.49
C ASN A 432 -6.14 2.11 -14.61
N VAL A 433 -6.80 1.38 -13.72
CA VAL A 433 -6.17 0.36 -12.86
C VAL A 433 -5.69 -0.82 -13.71
N VAL A 434 -6.52 -1.32 -14.62
CA VAL A 434 -6.17 -2.37 -15.57
C VAL A 434 -4.97 -1.96 -16.43
N GLN A 435 -4.93 -0.72 -16.91
CA GLN A 435 -3.82 -0.19 -17.70
C GLN A 435 -2.55 0.09 -16.88
N ALA A 436 -2.69 0.49 -15.62
CA ALA A 436 -1.56 0.77 -14.73
C ALA A 436 -0.83 -0.51 -14.30
N TYR A 437 -1.52 -1.65 -14.17
CA TYR A 437 -0.93 -2.94 -13.78
C TYR A 437 -0.86 -3.96 -14.92
N ARG A 438 -0.89 -3.48 -16.16
CA ARG A 438 -0.65 -4.30 -17.35
C ARG A 438 0.77 -4.87 -17.35
N ARG A 439 0.91 -6.08 -17.88
CA ARG A 439 2.19 -6.72 -18.13
C ARG A 439 2.24 -7.24 -19.55
N GLY A 440 3.16 -6.69 -20.34
CA GLY A 440 3.29 -6.94 -21.78
C GLY A 440 3.42 -8.42 -22.12
N ASP A 441 2.81 -8.77 -23.25
CA ASP A 441 2.64 -10.06 -23.92
C ASP A 441 2.67 -11.33 -23.06
N ARG A 442 1.57 -12.08 -23.10
CA ARG A 442 1.43 -13.45 -22.55
C ARG A 442 2.76 -14.22 -22.61
N ILE A 443 3.43 -14.34 -21.46
CA ILE A 443 4.63 -15.18 -21.31
C ILE A 443 4.19 -16.65 -21.46
N GLY A 444 4.23 -17.14 -22.70
CA GLY A 444 3.77 -18.46 -23.15
C GLY A 444 4.72 -19.60 -22.84
#